data_AF-A0ABC9TSG6-F1
#
_entry.id   AF-A0ABC9TSG6-F1
#
_cell.length_a   1.000
_cell.length_b   1.000
_cell.length_c   1.000
_cell.angle_alpha   90.00
_cell.angle_beta   90.00
_cell.angle_gamma   90.00
#
_symmetry.space_group_name_H-M   'P 1'
#
loop_
_entity.id
_entity.type
_entity.pdbx_description
1 polymer ?
#
loop_
_entity_poly.entity_id
_entity_poly.type
_entity_poly.pdbx_seq_one_letter_code
_entity_poly.pdbx_strand_id
1 'polypeptide(L)'
;MKFYRANKYVLCHISLTIILFLISVCFLIGCSHRSEAQPIDTNFGMEDDMPISISTVLPNQSDVQDIPSPAEESIKHPGYPDYLESVSGLFTYYNQEDSRWGNSLFGPKDPIRTHGCGPTVLAMLVSSYTGLTLTPDIAASWAADNGLCVPGDGSSHDIVETGCSAFGLKPRPLPDPTVQNVLDELYSGNSLVALVGKGYFSDNGHFLIMIKPGADENTVRIADSANLENCYHDWPISFILEQLKSNSSGGKLLWSINLPLECGFQPSGVPERDFLKTVFETAS
;
A
#
# COMPACT_ATOMS: atom_id res chain seq x y z
N MET A 1 54.71 2.93 -31.25
CA MET A 1 54.71 2.62 -29.81
C MET A 1 53.73 1.49 -29.55
N LYS A 2 53.98 0.60 -28.56
CA LYS A 2 53.03 -0.42 -28.07
C LYS A 2 52.87 -0.30 -26.55
N PHE A 3 51.77 0.32 -26.10
CA PHE A 3 51.26 0.41 -24.71
C PHE A 3 49.96 1.24 -24.81
N TYR A 4 48.85 1.03 -24.09
CA TYR A 4 48.44 0.02 -23.11
C TYR A 4 47.11 -0.62 -23.56
N ARG A 5 46.83 -1.88 -23.20
CA ARG A 5 45.47 -2.46 -23.27
C ARG A 5 45.24 -3.45 -22.12
N ALA A 6 45.25 -2.94 -20.89
CA ALA A 6 45.19 -3.75 -19.67
C ALA A 6 43.75 -4.01 -19.19
N ASN A 7 43.44 -5.30 -18.99
CA ASN A 7 42.24 -5.90 -18.40
C ASN A 7 41.34 -5.02 -17.50
N LYS A 8 40.08 -4.82 -17.91
CA LYS A 8 38.97 -4.44 -16.99
C LYS A 8 38.80 -5.45 -15.84
N TYR A 9 39.10 -6.72 -16.08
CA TYR A 9 38.99 -7.81 -15.09
C TYR A 9 39.85 -7.59 -13.83
N VAL A 10 41.00 -6.91 -13.93
CA VAL A 10 41.89 -6.69 -12.77
C VAL A 10 41.28 -5.69 -11.78
N LEU A 11 40.66 -4.61 -12.26
CA LEU A 11 39.96 -3.66 -11.38
C LEU A 11 38.77 -4.33 -10.66
N CYS A 12 38.04 -5.21 -11.34
CA CYS A 12 36.89 -5.91 -10.77
C CYS A 12 37.30 -6.80 -9.58
N HIS A 13 38.34 -7.63 -9.75
CA HIS A 13 38.82 -8.50 -8.68
C HIS A 13 39.35 -7.73 -7.46
N ILE A 14 40.07 -6.61 -7.68
CA ILE A 14 40.57 -5.77 -6.59
C ILE A 14 39.40 -5.21 -5.75
N SER A 15 38.36 -4.69 -6.42
CA SER A 15 37.16 -4.17 -5.75
C SER A 15 36.47 -5.25 -4.89
N LEU A 16 36.26 -6.45 -5.46
CA LEU A 16 35.58 -7.55 -4.77
C LEU A 16 36.36 -8.04 -3.53
N THR A 17 37.70 -8.10 -3.61
CA THR A 17 38.53 -8.48 -2.44
C THR A 17 38.50 -7.45 -1.32
N ILE A 18 38.39 -6.14 -1.62
CA ILE A 18 38.28 -5.09 -0.60
C ILE A 18 36.93 -5.20 0.13
N ILE A 19 35.84 -5.42 -0.59
CA ILE A 19 34.49 -5.59 -0.01
C ILE A 19 34.44 -6.79 0.94
N LEU A 20 34.98 -7.95 0.51
CA LEU A 20 35.03 -9.16 1.34
C LEU A 20 35.90 -8.97 2.60
N PHE A 21 37.00 -8.20 2.52
CA PHE A 21 37.84 -7.90 3.68
C PHE A 21 37.11 -7.01 4.70
N LEU A 22 36.38 -5.98 4.24
CA LEU A 22 35.61 -5.10 5.11
C LEU A 22 34.50 -5.85 5.87
N ILE A 23 33.77 -6.74 5.19
CA ILE A 23 32.73 -7.57 5.82
C ILE A 23 33.32 -8.45 6.94
N SER A 24 34.49 -9.04 6.70
CA SER A 24 35.20 -9.86 7.70
C SER A 24 35.61 -9.07 8.94
N VAL A 25 36.08 -7.83 8.76
CA VAL A 25 36.46 -6.95 9.90
C VAL A 25 35.25 -6.56 10.75
N CYS A 26 34.08 -6.29 10.14
CA CYS A 26 32.85 -5.98 10.88
C CYS A 26 32.43 -7.13 11.81
N PHE A 27 32.53 -8.39 11.37
CA PHE A 27 32.19 -9.56 12.18
C PHE A 27 33.11 -9.75 13.40
N LEU A 28 34.37 -9.32 13.32
CA LEU A 28 35.34 -9.42 14.43
C LEU A 28 35.16 -8.33 15.49
N ILE A 29 34.59 -7.18 15.14
CA ILE A 29 34.36 -6.05 16.06
C ILE A 29 33.03 -6.22 16.82
N GLY A 30 32.02 -6.84 16.22
CA GLY A 30 30.69 -7.00 16.82
C GLY A 30 30.61 -7.90 18.06
N CYS A 31 31.66 -8.64 18.41
CA CYS A 31 31.65 -9.65 19.47
C CYS A 31 32.36 -9.24 20.78
N SER A 32 32.32 -7.95 21.18
CA SER A 32 32.95 -7.51 22.44
C SER A 32 32.28 -6.32 23.14
N HIS A 33 30.98 -6.41 23.44
CA HIS A 33 30.36 -5.65 24.54
C HIS A 33 29.24 -6.45 25.22
N ARG A 34 29.57 -7.11 26.34
CA ARG A 34 28.59 -7.69 27.27
C ARG A 34 28.62 -6.85 28.54
N SER A 35 27.72 -5.87 28.64
CA SER A 35 27.54 -5.10 29.88
C SER A 35 26.94 -5.98 30.98
N GLU A 36 27.43 -5.80 32.20
CA GLU A 36 27.00 -6.57 33.36
C GLU A 36 25.81 -5.88 34.04
N ALA A 37 24.76 -6.63 34.36
CA ALA A 37 23.69 -6.16 35.24
C ALA A 37 24.08 -6.46 36.69
N GLN A 38 24.15 -5.41 37.53
CA GLN A 38 24.34 -5.54 38.97
C GLN A 38 22.98 -5.79 39.67
N PRO A 39 22.96 -6.49 40.82
CA PRO A 39 21.73 -6.85 41.52
C PRO A 39 21.12 -5.66 42.30
N ILE A 40 19.82 -5.76 42.59
CA ILE A 40 19.12 -4.89 43.54
C ILE A 40 18.56 -5.77 44.66
N ASP A 41 19.15 -5.66 45.85
CA ASP A 41 18.60 -6.20 47.10
C ASP A 41 17.95 -5.06 47.91
N THR A 42 16.74 -5.30 48.45
CA THR A 42 16.40 -4.90 49.83
C THR A 42 15.09 -5.57 50.27
N ASN A 43 15.11 -6.20 51.46
CA ASN A 43 13.95 -6.91 52.02
C ASN A 43 13.00 -5.98 52.78
N PHE A 44 11.72 -6.38 52.87
CA PHE A 44 10.80 -6.03 53.96
C PHE A 44 9.88 -7.23 54.29
N GLY A 45 9.19 -7.21 55.44
CA GLY A 45 8.51 -8.39 56.05
C GLY A 45 7.35 -9.03 55.26
N MET A 46 6.92 -10.29 55.50
CA MET A 46 6.72 -11.05 56.77
C MET A 46 5.50 -10.54 57.58
N GLU A 47 4.59 -11.37 58.13
CA GLU A 47 4.38 -12.84 58.06
C GLU A 47 3.63 -13.29 56.74
N ASP A 48 2.68 -14.24 56.57
CA ASP A 48 1.86 -15.17 57.40
C ASP A 48 1.35 -16.40 56.57
N ASP A 49 0.74 -17.43 57.19
CA ASP A 49 0.43 -18.78 56.63
C ASP A 49 -1.05 -19.04 56.21
N MET A 50 -1.27 -19.74 55.06
CA MET A 50 -2.09 -20.98 55.00
C MET A 50 -2.12 -21.66 53.59
N PRO A 51 -2.09 -23.00 53.49
CA PRO A 51 -2.23 -23.73 52.23
C PRO A 51 -3.67 -24.25 51.97
N ILE A 52 -4.11 -24.22 50.71
CA ILE A 52 -5.29 -24.99 50.24
C ILE A 52 -4.85 -25.95 49.14
N SER A 53 -4.86 -27.24 49.46
CA SER A 53 -4.63 -28.33 48.51
C SER A 53 -5.89 -28.65 47.70
N ILE A 54 -5.81 -28.63 46.37
CA ILE A 54 -6.83 -29.22 45.49
C ILE A 54 -6.16 -30.28 44.63
N SER A 55 -6.79 -31.46 44.53
CA SER A 55 -6.20 -32.67 43.97
C SER A 55 -5.93 -32.58 42.46
N THR A 56 -4.83 -33.20 42.04
CA THR A 56 -4.52 -33.46 40.63
C THR A 56 -5.55 -34.39 40.02
N VAL A 57 -6.54 -33.83 39.30
CA VAL A 57 -7.42 -34.59 38.41
C VAL A 57 -7.00 -34.27 36.98
N LEU A 58 -6.20 -35.16 36.39
CA LEU A 58 -5.94 -35.15 34.95
C LEU A 58 -7.20 -35.63 34.23
N PRO A 59 -7.86 -34.82 33.38
CA PRO A 59 -8.90 -35.34 32.50
C PRO A 59 -8.27 -36.30 31.48
N ASN A 60 -9.05 -37.32 31.10
CA ASN A 60 -8.55 -38.46 30.33
C ASN A 60 -8.17 -38.05 28.89
N GLN A 61 -7.07 -38.59 28.35
CA GLN A 61 -6.68 -38.36 26.96
C GLN A 61 -7.53 -39.21 26.00
N SER A 62 -8.72 -38.74 25.64
CA SER A 62 -9.58 -39.37 24.62
C SER A 62 -10.32 -38.40 23.69
N ASP A 63 -10.61 -37.17 24.11
CA ASP A 63 -11.59 -36.30 23.46
C ASP A 63 -11.02 -34.97 22.94
N VAL A 64 -9.78 -34.99 22.44
CA VAL A 64 -9.28 -33.95 21.53
C VAL A 64 -9.76 -34.29 20.13
N GLN A 65 -10.96 -33.81 19.77
CA GLN A 65 -11.37 -33.69 18.37
C GLN A 65 -10.36 -32.77 17.66
N ASP A 66 -9.91 -33.13 16.46
CA ASP A 66 -9.01 -32.30 15.66
C ASP A 66 -9.64 -30.93 15.39
N ILE A 67 -9.17 -29.89 16.08
CA ILE A 67 -9.49 -28.50 15.74
C ILE A 67 -8.69 -28.17 14.47
N PRO A 68 -9.35 -27.90 13.33
CA PRO A 68 -8.63 -27.47 12.14
C PRO A 68 -7.93 -26.15 12.46
N SER A 69 -6.65 -26.03 12.10
CA SER A 69 -6.00 -24.72 12.05
C SER A 69 -6.88 -23.78 11.21
N PRO A 70 -7.11 -22.52 11.63
CA PRO A 70 -7.68 -21.53 10.74
C PRO A 70 -6.73 -21.30 9.57
N ALA A 71 -6.93 -22.06 8.49
CA ALA A 71 -6.50 -21.61 7.18
C ALA A 71 -7.29 -20.32 6.93
N GLU A 72 -6.59 -19.25 6.51
CA GLU A 72 -7.24 -17.99 6.22
C GLU A 72 -8.29 -18.22 5.13
N GLU A 73 -9.57 -18.18 5.52
CA GLU A 73 -10.68 -18.39 4.60
C GLU A 73 -10.82 -17.15 3.73
N SER A 74 -10.00 -17.09 2.68
CA SER A 74 -10.09 -16.03 1.68
C SER A 74 -11.50 -16.02 1.11
N ILE A 75 -12.23 -14.95 1.42
CA ILE A 75 -13.65 -14.76 1.10
C ILE A 75 -13.73 -14.52 -0.41
N LYS A 76 -13.59 -15.58 -1.21
CA LYS A 76 -13.43 -15.49 -2.67
C LYS A 76 -14.48 -14.61 -3.30
N HIS A 77 -14.04 -13.47 -3.81
CA HIS A 77 -14.93 -12.43 -4.32
C HIS A 77 -15.69 -12.96 -5.55
N PRO A 78 -17.03 -13.00 -5.56
CA PRO A 78 -17.80 -13.63 -6.64
C PRO A 78 -17.85 -12.74 -7.89
N GLY A 79 -16.72 -12.60 -8.59
CA GLY A 79 -16.62 -11.92 -9.89
C GLY A 79 -15.33 -11.10 -10.10
N TYR A 80 -14.57 -10.80 -9.05
CA TYR A 80 -13.39 -9.93 -9.11
C TYR A 80 -12.13 -10.66 -8.59
N PRO A 81 -10.93 -10.36 -9.12
CA PRO A 81 -9.69 -10.83 -8.54
C PRO A 81 -9.37 -10.08 -7.24
N ASP A 82 -8.74 -10.75 -6.29
CA ASP A 82 -8.27 -10.11 -5.05
C ASP A 82 -7.06 -9.18 -5.32
N TYR A 83 -6.25 -9.50 -6.34
CA TYR A 83 -5.02 -8.79 -6.70
C TYR A 83 -4.79 -8.66 -8.21
N LEU A 84 -4.07 -7.60 -8.60
CA LEU A 84 -3.42 -7.39 -9.90
C LEU A 84 -1.89 -7.37 -9.75
N GLU A 85 -1.17 -7.40 -10.86
CA GLU A 85 0.29 -7.21 -10.89
C GLU A 85 0.66 -5.73 -11.14
N SER A 86 1.57 -5.20 -10.32
CA SER A 86 2.11 -3.83 -10.40
C SER A 86 3.64 -3.79 -10.41
N VAL A 87 4.20 -2.58 -10.57
CA VAL A 87 5.64 -2.28 -10.43
C VAL A 87 6.23 -2.68 -9.07
N SER A 88 5.39 -2.86 -8.04
CA SER A 88 5.80 -3.20 -6.67
C SER A 88 5.46 -4.65 -6.28
N GLY A 89 4.96 -5.47 -7.21
CA GLY A 89 4.43 -6.81 -6.94
C GLY A 89 2.90 -6.85 -6.92
N LEU A 90 2.31 -7.59 -5.98
CA LEU A 90 0.86 -7.70 -5.85
C LEU A 90 0.24 -6.34 -5.47
N PHE A 91 -0.86 -6.01 -6.14
CA PHE A 91 -1.62 -4.79 -5.94
C PHE A 91 -3.08 -5.17 -5.64
N THR A 92 -3.59 -4.78 -4.47
CA THR A 92 -4.94 -5.11 -4.02
C THR A 92 -5.98 -4.48 -4.95
N TYR A 93 -6.89 -5.28 -5.50
CA TYR A 93 -7.93 -4.80 -6.41
C TYR A 93 -9.30 -4.76 -5.73
N TYR A 94 -9.99 -3.63 -5.91
CA TYR A 94 -11.37 -3.45 -5.51
C TYR A 94 -12.17 -2.83 -6.64
N ASN A 95 -13.33 -3.40 -6.95
CA ASN A 95 -14.30 -2.82 -7.86
C ASN A 95 -15.42 -2.13 -7.07
N GLN A 96 -15.76 -0.88 -7.41
CA GLN A 96 -16.75 -0.07 -6.71
C GLN A 96 -18.18 -0.64 -6.79
N GLU A 97 -18.46 -1.47 -7.81
CA GLU A 97 -19.77 -2.08 -8.04
C GLU A 97 -20.03 -3.35 -7.22
N ASP A 98 -19.01 -3.87 -6.52
CA ASP A 98 -19.10 -5.08 -5.68
C ASP A 98 -20.20 -4.93 -4.62
N SER A 99 -21.02 -5.98 -4.51
CA SER A 99 -22.16 -6.09 -3.60
C SER A 99 -21.88 -5.76 -2.13
N ARG A 100 -20.62 -5.91 -1.67
CA ARG A 100 -20.20 -5.65 -0.28
C ARG A 100 -20.30 -4.18 0.12
N TRP A 101 -20.05 -3.25 -0.81
CA TRP A 101 -20.00 -1.81 -0.54
C TRP A 101 -20.70 -0.95 -1.58
N GLY A 102 -21.01 -1.45 -2.78
CA GLY A 102 -21.56 -0.65 -3.87
C GLY A 102 -22.92 0.03 -3.56
N ASN A 103 -23.66 -0.50 -2.58
CA ASN A 103 -24.91 0.07 -2.07
C ASN A 103 -24.73 0.98 -0.84
N SER A 104 -23.54 1.02 -0.24
CA SER A 104 -23.20 1.97 0.82
C SER A 104 -23.07 3.38 0.23
N LEU A 105 -23.26 4.40 1.06
CA LEU A 105 -23.21 5.80 0.64
C LEU A 105 -21.78 6.35 0.71
N PHE A 106 -21.45 7.16 -0.28
CA PHE A 106 -20.35 8.13 -0.23
C PHE A 106 -20.98 9.51 -0.03
N GLY A 107 -20.77 10.08 1.17
CA GLY A 107 -21.44 11.32 1.55
C GLY A 107 -22.97 11.16 1.72
N PRO A 108 -23.77 12.21 1.49
CA PRO A 108 -25.13 12.30 2.04
C PRO A 108 -26.20 11.50 1.28
N LYS A 109 -25.93 11.01 0.07
CA LYS A 109 -26.97 10.43 -0.82
C LYS A 109 -26.45 9.48 -1.90
N ASP A 110 -25.16 9.51 -2.23
CA ASP A 110 -24.64 8.99 -3.50
C ASP A 110 -24.02 7.59 -3.31
N PRO A 111 -24.49 6.52 -3.99
CA PRO A 111 -23.94 5.18 -3.80
C PRO A 111 -22.50 5.02 -4.31
N ILE A 112 -21.69 4.24 -3.60
CA ILE A 112 -20.30 3.92 -3.99
C ILE A 112 -20.23 3.33 -5.40
N ARG A 113 -21.19 2.50 -5.81
CA ARG A 113 -21.17 1.88 -7.16
C ARG A 113 -21.23 2.87 -8.32
N THR A 114 -21.75 4.08 -8.12
CA THR A 114 -21.85 5.12 -9.16
C THR A 114 -20.91 6.30 -8.93
N HIS A 115 -20.49 6.57 -7.68
CA HIS A 115 -19.76 7.79 -7.32
C HIS A 115 -18.44 7.54 -6.55
N GLY A 116 -18.17 6.30 -6.17
CA GLY A 116 -17.09 5.91 -5.26
C GLY A 116 -15.74 5.59 -5.91
N CYS A 117 -15.49 6.00 -7.15
CA CYS A 117 -14.24 5.70 -7.87
C CYS A 117 -13.00 6.23 -7.13
N GLY A 118 -13.06 7.45 -6.59
CA GLY A 118 -11.98 8.03 -5.76
C GLY A 118 -11.73 7.26 -4.46
N PRO A 119 -12.73 7.02 -3.60
CA PRO A 119 -12.60 6.15 -2.44
C PRO A 119 -12.08 4.75 -2.75
N THR A 120 -12.52 4.14 -3.85
CA THR A 120 -12.07 2.79 -4.26
C THR A 120 -10.62 2.82 -4.74
N VAL A 121 -10.18 3.87 -5.43
CA VAL A 121 -8.76 4.09 -5.78
C VAL A 121 -7.91 4.31 -4.54
N LEU A 122 -8.36 5.11 -3.57
CA LEU A 122 -7.67 5.31 -2.29
C LEU A 122 -7.55 3.98 -1.52
N ALA A 123 -8.63 3.21 -1.43
CA ALA A 123 -8.67 1.88 -0.82
C ALA A 123 -7.65 0.92 -1.43
N MET A 124 -7.56 0.86 -2.77
CA MET A 124 -6.57 0.03 -3.48
C MET A 124 -5.12 0.47 -3.22
N LEU A 125 -4.83 1.78 -3.24
CA LEU A 125 -3.48 2.32 -3.00
C LEU A 125 -3.01 2.04 -1.57
N VAL A 126 -3.85 2.36 -0.57
CA VAL A 126 -3.52 2.14 0.85
C VAL A 126 -3.31 0.65 1.13
N SER A 127 -4.22 -0.20 0.65
CA SER A 127 -4.15 -1.65 0.84
C SER A 127 -3.01 -2.34 0.09
N SER A 128 -2.41 -1.69 -0.90
CA SER A 128 -1.24 -2.21 -1.63
C SER A 128 0.08 -1.75 -1.01
N TYR A 129 0.13 -0.56 -0.41
CA TYR A 129 1.40 0.14 -0.15
C TYR A 129 1.67 0.52 1.31
N THR A 130 0.72 0.33 2.22
CA THR A 130 0.88 0.66 3.66
C THR A 130 0.90 -0.56 4.59
N GLY A 131 0.47 -1.72 4.11
CA GLY A 131 0.18 -2.89 4.94
C GLY A 131 -1.13 -2.78 5.75
N LEU A 132 -1.86 -1.67 5.66
CA LEU A 132 -3.18 -1.48 6.24
C LEU A 132 -4.26 -1.86 5.24
N THR A 133 -5.18 -2.77 5.60
CA THR A 133 -6.37 -3.02 4.78
C THR A 133 -7.37 -1.88 4.93
N LEU A 134 -7.67 -1.20 3.83
CA LEU A 134 -8.68 -0.14 3.74
C LEU A 134 -9.68 -0.51 2.64
N THR A 135 -10.92 -0.85 3.01
CA THR A 135 -11.97 -1.20 2.05
C THR A 135 -12.69 0.04 1.49
N PRO A 136 -13.33 -0.03 0.32
CA PRO A 136 -13.95 1.14 -0.32
C PRO A 136 -15.06 1.83 0.48
N ASP A 137 -15.80 1.12 1.32
CA ASP A 137 -16.80 1.67 2.23
C ASP A 137 -16.17 2.49 3.38
N ILE A 138 -15.11 1.96 4.01
CA ILE A 138 -14.35 2.68 5.04
C ILE A 138 -13.67 3.92 4.41
N ALA A 139 -13.09 3.78 3.22
CA ALA A 139 -12.50 4.88 2.47
C ALA A 139 -13.56 5.94 2.08
N ALA A 140 -14.78 5.54 1.75
CA ALA A 140 -15.86 6.44 1.38
C ALA A 140 -16.40 7.23 2.59
N SER A 141 -16.56 6.60 3.76
CA SER A 141 -16.90 7.34 4.98
C SER A 141 -15.80 8.35 5.29
N TRP A 142 -14.55 7.89 5.44
CA TRP A 142 -13.42 8.76 5.77
C TRP A 142 -13.27 9.94 4.78
N ALA A 143 -13.43 9.69 3.48
CA ALA A 143 -13.36 10.73 2.47
C ALA A 143 -14.54 11.72 2.54
N ALA A 144 -15.75 11.27 2.90
CA ALA A 144 -16.87 12.16 3.14
C ALA A 144 -16.67 13.03 4.38
N ASP A 145 -16.22 12.42 5.48
CA ASP A 145 -15.96 13.08 6.77
C ASP A 145 -14.85 14.14 6.66
N ASN A 146 -13.87 13.92 5.77
CA ASN A 146 -12.80 14.88 5.44
C ASN A 146 -13.15 15.86 4.30
N GLY A 147 -14.43 15.93 3.88
CA GLY A 147 -14.90 16.92 2.89
C GLY A 147 -14.47 16.65 1.44
N LEU A 148 -14.01 15.43 1.13
CA LEU A 148 -13.53 15.02 -0.20
C LEU A 148 -14.66 14.47 -1.09
N CYS A 149 -15.90 14.43 -0.58
CA CYS A 149 -17.11 14.12 -1.35
C CYS A 149 -17.72 15.39 -1.98
N VAL A 150 -18.10 15.32 -3.26
CA VAL A 150 -18.84 16.34 -4.01
C VAL A 150 -20.20 15.73 -4.41
N PRO A 151 -21.31 16.02 -3.68
CA PRO A 151 -22.54 15.24 -3.79
C PRO A 151 -23.23 15.32 -5.17
N GLY A 152 -23.18 14.22 -5.93
CA GLY A 152 -23.66 14.08 -7.31
C GLY A 152 -22.57 14.13 -8.39
N ASP A 153 -21.34 14.53 -8.04
CA ASP A 153 -20.15 14.47 -8.91
C ASP A 153 -19.12 13.41 -8.44
N GLY A 154 -19.28 12.88 -7.23
CA GLY A 154 -18.42 11.88 -6.63
C GLY A 154 -17.33 12.47 -5.76
N SER A 155 -16.07 12.40 -6.19
CA SER A 155 -14.91 12.79 -5.36
C SER A 155 -14.31 14.12 -5.83
N SER A 156 -13.82 14.95 -4.91
CA SER A 156 -12.88 16.01 -5.31
C SER A 156 -11.58 15.38 -5.81
N HIS A 157 -10.90 16.06 -6.73
CA HIS A 157 -9.53 15.74 -7.14
C HIS A 157 -8.53 15.76 -5.97
N ASP A 158 -8.81 16.54 -4.91
CA ASP A 158 -8.02 16.59 -3.68
C ASP A 158 -7.97 15.25 -2.93
N ILE A 159 -8.82 14.26 -3.28
CA ILE A 159 -8.79 12.92 -2.67
C ILE A 159 -7.47 12.19 -2.89
N VAL A 160 -6.77 12.49 -4.00
CA VAL A 160 -5.46 11.90 -4.29
C VAL A 160 -4.40 12.49 -3.36
N GLU A 161 -4.29 13.82 -3.27
CA GLU A 161 -3.27 14.47 -2.45
C GLU A 161 -3.57 14.35 -0.95
N THR A 162 -4.81 14.63 -0.53
CA THR A 162 -5.24 14.58 0.87
C THR A 162 -5.32 13.14 1.37
N GLY A 163 -5.99 12.26 0.62
CA GLY A 163 -6.19 10.86 1.02
C GLY A 163 -4.88 10.10 1.09
N CYS A 164 -4.06 10.11 0.04
CA CYS A 164 -2.80 9.36 0.05
C CYS A 164 -1.86 9.87 1.16
N SER A 165 -1.79 11.19 1.39
CA SER A 165 -0.96 11.77 2.46
C SER A 165 -1.45 11.38 3.87
N ALA A 166 -2.77 11.34 4.10
CA ALA A 166 -3.33 10.95 5.40
C ALA A 166 -3.01 9.51 5.80
N PHE A 167 -2.86 8.60 4.82
CA PHE A 167 -2.43 7.22 5.03
C PHE A 167 -0.91 7.02 4.80
N GLY A 168 -0.11 8.10 4.81
CA GLY A 168 1.37 8.04 4.81
C GLY A 168 2.04 7.78 3.45
N LEU A 169 1.27 7.70 2.37
CA LEU A 169 1.80 7.66 1.00
C LEU A 169 2.24 9.07 0.56
N LYS A 170 3.06 9.15 -0.50
CA LYS A 170 3.64 10.42 -0.97
C LYS A 170 3.15 10.76 -2.39
N PRO A 171 1.92 11.30 -2.54
CA PRO A 171 1.43 11.79 -3.82
C PRO A 171 2.23 13.02 -4.27
N ARG A 172 2.47 13.11 -5.58
CA ARG A 172 3.18 14.23 -6.21
C ARG A 172 2.58 14.50 -7.60
N PRO A 173 2.06 15.70 -7.88
CA PRO A 173 1.60 16.05 -9.22
C PRO A 173 2.69 15.85 -10.28
N LEU A 174 2.32 15.35 -11.46
CA LEU A 174 3.18 15.21 -12.63
C LEU A 174 2.68 16.19 -13.73
N PRO A 175 3.06 17.49 -13.66
CA PRO A 175 2.42 18.55 -14.44
C PRO A 175 2.79 18.55 -15.93
N ASP A 176 3.86 17.83 -16.31
CA ASP A 176 4.25 17.55 -17.70
C ASP A 176 4.09 16.04 -17.96
N PRO A 177 2.87 15.56 -18.30
CA PRO A 177 2.59 14.14 -18.39
C PRO A 177 2.91 13.64 -19.80
N THR A 178 4.19 13.47 -20.11
CA THR A 178 4.63 12.84 -21.37
C THR A 178 4.65 11.31 -21.25
N VAL A 179 4.65 10.59 -22.38
CA VAL A 179 4.80 9.13 -22.41
C VAL A 179 6.08 8.68 -21.69
N GLN A 180 7.19 9.39 -21.90
CA GLN A 180 8.46 9.11 -21.23
C GLN A 180 8.35 9.34 -19.72
N ASN A 181 7.79 10.47 -19.29
CA ASN A 181 7.68 10.78 -17.86
C ASN A 181 6.77 9.78 -17.11
N VAL A 182 5.72 9.24 -17.76
CA VAL A 182 4.91 8.14 -17.21
C VAL A 182 5.72 6.85 -17.09
N LEU A 183 6.49 6.48 -18.12
CA LEU A 183 7.35 5.30 -18.09
C LEU A 183 8.46 5.42 -17.04
N ASP A 184 9.09 6.58 -16.90
CA ASP A 184 10.17 6.82 -15.94
C ASP A 184 9.70 6.68 -14.48
N GLU A 185 8.49 7.14 -14.16
CA GLU A 185 7.85 6.93 -12.86
C GLU A 185 7.55 5.45 -12.59
N LEU A 186 6.98 4.75 -13.57
CA LEU A 186 6.70 3.30 -13.48
C LEU A 186 7.99 2.49 -13.30
N TYR A 187 9.03 2.75 -14.09
CA TYR A 187 10.34 2.10 -13.95
C TYR A 187 11.09 2.50 -12.67
N SER A 188 10.72 3.63 -12.04
CA SER A 188 11.19 4.01 -10.70
C SER A 188 10.43 3.31 -9.56
N GLY A 189 9.41 2.49 -9.87
CA GLY A 189 8.61 1.77 -8.89
C GLY A 189 7.37 2.51 -8.38
N ASN A 190 7.02 3.66 -8.98
CA ASN A 190 5.86 4.46 -8.61
C ASN A 190 4.66 4.12 -9.51
N SER A 191 3.48 3.89 -8.91
CA SER A 191 2.21 3.90 -9.66
C SER A 191 1.71 5.33 -9.82
N LEU A 192 0.93 5.60 -10.87
CA LEU A 192 0.35 6.93 -11.12
C LEU A 192 -1.17 6.91 -11.01
N VAL A 193 -1.76 7.91 -10.36
CA VAL A 193 -3.22 8.14 -10.40
C VAL A 193 -3.53 9.16 -11.46
N ALA A 194 -4.43 8.81 -12.38
CA ALA A 194 -4.93 9.66 -13.46
C ALA A 194 -6.40 10.01 -13.20
N LEU A 195 -6.74 11.30 -13.22
CA LEU A 195 -8.14 11.75 -13.29
C LEU A 195 -8.48 12.10 -14.74
N VAL A 196 -9.14 11.18 -15.43
CA VAL A 196 -9.64 11.38 -16.79
C VAL A 196 -10.96 12.16 -16.77
N GLY A 197 -11.20 12.91 -17.85
CA GLY A 197 -12.48 13.56 -18.12
C GLY A 197 -13.39 12.70 -18.99
N LYS A 198 -14.47 13.32 -19.50
CA LYS A 198 -15.42 12.66 -20.40
C LYS A 198 -14.70 12.11 -21.62
N GLY A 199 -14.82 10.81 -21.85
CA GLY A 199 -14.05 10.10 -22.87
C GLY A 199 -14.48 8.64 -22.98
N TYR A 200 -13.51 7.75 -23.20
CA TYR A 200 -13.71 6.30 -23.29
C TYR A 200 -14.03 5.67 -21.94
N PHE A 201 -13.34 6.10 -20.88
CA PHE A 201 -13.42 5.48 -19.55
C PHE A 201 -14.63 5.93 -18.71
N SER A 202 -15.26 7.08 -19.04
CA SER A 202 -16.40 7.63 -18.30
C SER A 202 -17.12 8.71 -19.11
N ASP A 203 -18.42 8.84 -18.91
CA ASP A 203 -19.22 9.96 -19.40
C ASP A 203 -18.96 11.27 -18.62
N ASN A 204 -18.35 11.18 -17.44
CA ASN A 204 -18.04 12.29 -16.51
C ASN A 204 -16.54 12.30 -16.18
N GLY A 205 -16.14 12.48 -14.91
CA GLY A 205 -14.77 12.21 -14.45
C GLY A 205 -14.60 10.75 -14.01
N HIS A 206 -13.37 10.25 -14.00
CA HIS A 206 -13.03 8.95 -13.41
C HIS A 206 -11.57 8.88 -12.94
N PHE A 207 -11.29 8.12 -11.88
CA PHE A 207 -9.94 7.88 -11.39
C PHE A 207 -9.46 6.49 -11.81
N LEU A 208 -8.29 6.46 -12.45
CA LEU A 208 -7.60 5.26 -12.90
C LEU A 208 -6.21 5.21 -12.26
N ILE A 209 -5.70 4.01 -11.99
CA ILE A 209 -4.33 3.82 -11.48
C ILE A 209 -3.49 3.14 -12.55
N MET A 210 -2.43 3.78 -13.03
CA MET A 210 -1.39 3.15 -13.85
C MET A 210 -0.48 2.31 -12.93
N ILE A 211 -0.58 0.98 -13.03
CA ILE A 211 0.04 0.04 -12.07
C ILE A 211 1.32 -0.61 -12.57
N LYS A 212 1.50 -0.81 -13.89
CA LYS A 212 2.77 -1.24 -14.51
C LYS A 212 2.82 -0.95 -16.01
N PRO A 213 4.02 -0.91 -16.64
CA PRO A 213 4.13 -0.93 -18.10
C PRO A 213 3.43 -2.17 -18.69
N GLY A 214 2.92 -2.05 -19.91
CA GLY A 214 2.39 -3.18 -20.67
C GLY A 214 3.49 -4.04 -21.30
N ALA A 215 3.07 -5.04 -22.07
CA ALA A 215 3.95 -5.89 -22.88
C ALA A 215 4.44 -5.18 -24.16
N ASP A 216 3.63 -4.29 -24.71
CA ASP A 216 3.95 -3.50 -25.91
C ASP A 216 4.60 -2.15 -25.56
N GLU A 217 5.47 -1.65 -26.46
CA GLU A 217 6.18 -0.38 -26.26
C GLU A 217 5.22 0.79 -26.07
N ASN A 218 5.49 1.66 -25.09
CA ASN A 218 4.67 2.83 -24.76
C ASN A 218 3.23 2.51 -24.31
N THR A 219 2.98 1.28 -23.83
CA THR A 219 1.70 0.88 -23.22
C THR A 219 1.77 0.74 -21.70
N VAL A 220 0.61 0.74 -21.05
CA VAL A 220 0.45 0.68 -19.59
C VAL A 220 -0.75 -0.17 -19.19
N ARG A 221 -0.61 -0.91 -18.09
CA ARG A 221 -1.66 -1.64 -17.39
C ARG A 221 -2.27 -0.76 -16.33
N ILE A 222 -3.59 -0.80 -16.19
CA ILE A 222 -4.33 0.00 -15.20
C ILE A 222 -5.07 -0.87 -14.19
N ALA A 223 -5.34 -0.31 -13.01
CA ALA A 223 -6.46 -0.70 -12.17
C ALA A 223 -7.58 0.35 -12.35
N ASP A 224 -8.74 -0.13 -12.79
CA ASP A 224 -9.96 0.64 -12.99
C ASP A 224 -11.01 0.15 -11.99
N SER A 225 -11.47 1.04 -11.12
CA SER A 225 -12.41 0.73 -10.04
C SER A 225 -13.84 0.46 -10.54
N ALA A 226 -14.20 0.91 -11.75
CA ALA A 226 -15.52 0.66 -12.33
C ALA A 226 -15.51 -0.59 -13.24
N ASN A 227 -14.49 -0.76 -14.07
CA ASN A 227 -14.46 -1.80 -15.10
C ASN A 227 -13.27 -2.76 -14.97
N LEU A 228 -13.53 -4.03 -14.62
CA LEU A 228 -12.48 -5.05 -14.52
C LEU A 228 -11.80 -5.35 -15.86
N GLU A 229 -12.53 -5.35 -16.98
CA GLU A 229 -11.97 -5.69 -18.29
C GLU A 229 -10.92 -4.65 -18.74
N ASN A 230 -11.11 -3.38 -18.35
CA ASN A 230 -10.11 -2.33 -18.57
C ASN A 230 -8.77 -2.63 -17.86
N CYS A 231 -8.77 -3.43 -16.79
CA CYS A 231 -7.56 -3.88 -16.10
C CYS A 231 -6.81 -5.00 -16.85
N TYR A 232 -7.48 -5.66 -17.80
CA TYR A 232 -6.92 -6.75 -18.60
C TYR A 232 -6.28 -6.31 -19.93
N HIS A 233 -6.43 -5.02 -20.30
CA HIS A 233 -5.87 -4.44 -21.52
C HIS A 233 -4.56 -3.67 -21.30
N ASP A 234 -3.75 -3.59 -22.36
CA ASP A 234 -2.52 -2.83 -22.47
C ASP A 234 -2.82 -1.53 -23.22
N TRP A 235 -2.91 -0.42 -22.49
CA TRP A 235 -3.37 0.85 -23.03
C TRP A 235 -2.21 1.68 -23.57
N PRO A 236 -2.25 2.21 -24.81
CA PRO A 236 -1.30 3.21 -25.25
C PRO A 236 -1.29 4.40 -24.28
N ILE A 237 -0.12 4.77 -23.74
CA ILE A 237 -0.05 5.80 -22.71
C ILE A 237 -0.61 7.14 -23.22
N SER A 238 -0.32 7.50 -24.48
CA SER A 238 -0.88 8.68 -25.16
C SER A 238 -2.41 8.73 -25.13
N PHE A 239 -3.10 7.60 -25.29
CA PHE A 239 -4.56 7.54 -25.28
C PHE A 239 -5.16 7.88 -23.90
N ILE A 240 -4.48 7.53 -22.80
CA ILE A 240 -4.90 7.97 -21.46
C ILE A 240 -4.54 9.44 -21.24
N LEU A 241 -3.35 9.87 -21.68
CA LEU A 241 -2.88 11.26 -21.58
C LEU A 241 -3.80 12.27 -22.28
N GLU A 242 -4.30 11.93 -23.47
CA GLU A 242 -5.28 12.73 -24.22
C GLU A 242 -6.58 12.93 -23.43
N GLN A 243 -6.99 11.95 -22.63
CA GLN A 243 -8.22 11.96 -21.83
C GLN A 243 -8.06 12.60 -20.44
N LEU A 244 -6.85 12.94 -20.00
CA LEU A 244 -6.63 13.56 -18.69
C LEU A 244 -7.41 14.88 -18.55
N LYS A 245 -8.16 15.02 -17.45
CA LYS A 245 -8.85 16.25 -17.10
C LYS A 245 -7.82 17.35 -16.79
N SER A 246 -8.09 18.58 -17.21
CA SER A 246 -7.30 19.76 -16.83
C SER A 246 -7.90 20.43 -15.59
N ASN A 247 -7.04 20.97 -14.74
CA ASN A 247 -7.41 21.88 -13.66
C ASN A 247 -7.72 23.30 -14.18
N SER A 248 -8.11 24.20 -13.28
CA SER A 248 -8.45 25.60 -13.60
C SER A 248 -7.28 26.43 -14.15
N SER A 249 -6.03 25.98 -13.98
CA SER A 249 -4.83 26.57 -14.58
C SER A 249 -4.37 25.84 -15.86
N GLY A 250 -5.17 24.91 -16.38
CA GLY A 250 -4.88 24.12 -17.59
C GLY A 250 -4.00 22.88 -17.36
N GLY A 251 -3.30 22.80 -16.22
CA GLY A 251 -2.44 21.67 -15.86
C GLY A 251 -3.21 20.36 -15.77
N LYS A 252 -2.59 19.25 -16.18
CA LYS A 252 -3.22 17.93 -16.22
C LYS A 252 -3.26 17.27 -14.84
N LEU A 253 -4.35 16.55 -14.57
CA LEU A 253 -4.61 15.90 -13.30
C LEU A 253 -4.06 14.45 -13.29
N LEU A 254 -2.74 14.35 -13.11
CA LEU A 254 -1.97 13.13 -12.99
C LEU A 254 -1.01 13.26 -11.80
N TRP A 255 -0.92 12.23 -10.95
CA TRP A 255 -0.05 12.20 -9.77
C TRP A 255 0.78 10.93 -9.73
N SER A 256 2.08 11.04 -9.45
CA SER A 256 2.92 9.93 -9.06
C SER A 256 2.71 9.62 -7.57
N ILE A 257 2.40 8.37 -7.24
CA ILE A 257 2.29 7.87 -5.87
C ILE A 257 3.61 7.22 -5.50
N ASN A 258 4.44 7.97 -4.78
CA ASN A 258 5.76 7.51 -4.38
C ASN A 258 5.60 6.65 -3.11
N LEU A 259 6.15 5.45 -3.13
CA LEU A 259 6.20 4.61 -1.93
C LEU A 259 7.08 5.27 -0.84
N PRO A 260 6.80 5.03 0.44
CA PRO A 260 7.83 5.22 1.46
C PRO A 260 8.96 4.21 1.20
N LEU A 261 10.06 4.68 0.59
CA LEU A 261 11.32 3.95 0.56
C LEU A 261 11.75 3.62 2.00
N GLU A 262 11.69 2.34 2.37
CA GLU A 262 12.54 1.62 3.36
C GLU A 262 11.94 0.21 3.60
N CYS A 263 12.29 -0.76 2.74
CA CYS A 263 12.27 -2.18 3.13
C CYS A 263 13.63 -2.49 3.74
N GLY A 264 13.79 -2.28 5.06
CA GLY A 264 15.13 -2.26 5.65
C GLY A 264 15.27 -2.37 7.18
N PHE A 265 14.34 -1.86 7.99
CA PHE A 265 14.52 -1.86 9.45
C PHE A 265 13.20 -1.85 10.24
N GLN A 266 13.12 -2.63 11.33
CA GLN A 266 12.14 -2.43 12.40
C GLN A 266 12.83 -1.77 13.61
N PRO A 267 12.57 -0.50 13.92
CA PRO A 267 12.83 0.06 15.23
C PRO A 267 11.89 -0.60 16.25
N SER A 268 12.41 -0.97 17.42
CA SER A 268 11.60 -1.48 18.54
C SER A 268 10.68 -0.37 19.07
N GLY A 269 9.39 -0.42 18.72
CA GLY A 269 8.41 0.59 19.13
C GLY A 269 7.18 0.62 18.22
N VAL A 270 6.43 -0.48 18.19
CA VAL A 270 5.15 -0.54 17.46
C VAL A 270 4.13 0.38 18.14
N PRO A 271 3.47 1.31 17.42
CA PRO A 271 2.29 2.00 17.92
C PRO A 271 1.11 1.00 17.95
N GLU A 272 0.98 0.25 19.04
CA GLU A 272 -0.03 -0.81 19.14
C GLU A 272 -1.45 -0.23 19.16
N ARG A 273 -2.21 -0.45 18.09
CA ARG A 273 -3.68 -0.30 17.95
C ARG A 273 -4.30 1.09 18.14
N ASP A 274 -3.70 2.00 18.92
CA ASP A 274 -4.34 3.26 19.32
C ASP A 274 -4.38 4.33 18.23
N PHE A 275 -3.60 4.20 17.14
CA PHE A 275 -3.74 5.12 15.99
C PHE A 275 -5.12 4.99 15.32
N LEU A 276 -5.65 3.77 15.19
CA LEU A 276 -7.00 3.55 14.65
C LEU A 276 -8.07 4.15 15.56
N LYS A 277 -7.96 3.96 16.88
CA LYS A 277 -8.85 4.64 17.84
C LYS A 277 -8.80 6.14 17.72
N THR A 278 -7.61 6.73 17.61
CA THR A 278 -7.44 8.19 17.53
C THR A 278 -8.16 8.79 16.30
N VAL A 279 -8.27 8.02 15.20
CA VAL A 279 -9.01 8.42 13.99
C VAL A 279 -10.53 8.20 14.12
N PHE A 280 -10.99 7.16 14.83
CA PHE A 280 -12.41 6.83 14.94
C PHE A 280 -13.12 7.46 16.15
N GLU A 281 -12.43 7.73 17.26
CA GLU A 281 -13.02 8.30 18.49
C GLU A 281 -13.31 9.81 18.37
N THR A 282 -12.81 10.48 17.32
CA THR A 282 -13.18 11.88 16.98
C THR A 282 -14.41 12.01 16.06
N ALA A 283 -15.05 10.89 15.71
CA ALA A 283 -16.22 10.84 14.81
C ALA A 283 -17.50 10.34 15.53
N SER A 284 -17.65 10.67 16.82
CA SER A 284 -18.77 10.27 17.70
C SER A 284 -19.43 11.47 18.38
#